data_AF-A0A1G3P9Q8-F1
#
_entry.id   AF-A0A1G3P9Q8-F1
#
_cell.length_a   1.000
_cell.length_b   1.000
_cell.length_c   1.000
_cell.angle_alpha   90.00
_cell.angle_beta   90.00
_cell.angle_gamma   90.00
#
_symmetry.space_group_name_H-M   'P 1'
#
loop_
_entity.id
_entity.type
_entity.pdbx_description
1 polymer ?
#
loop_
_entity_poly.entity_id
_entity_poly.type
_entity_poly.pdbx_seq_one_letter_code
_entity_poly.pdbx_strand_id
1 'polypeptide(L)'
;MGTNKKPYYRIVVADARSPRDGRFIEQVGIYHPISIEGKQLSYDREKIKKWVLDGAQATDVVRKLLNKENFRFDRDLLAKE
;
A
#
# COMPACT_ATOMS: atom_id res chain seq x y z
N MET A 1 -2.69 -3.76 15.23
CA MET A 1 -4.08 -3.97 14.77
C MET A 1 -4.25 -5.42 14.32
N GLY A 2 -5.42 -6.02 14.59
CA GLY A 2 -5.68 -7.44 14.37
C GLY A 2 -5.77 -8.22 15.69
N THR A 3 -6.75 -9.12 15.78
CA THR A 3 -6.93 -10.04 16.92
C THR A 3 -6.10 -11.30 16.67
N ASN A 4 -5.86 -12.12 17.71
CA ASN A 4 -5.23 -13.43 17.56
C ASN A 4 -5.83 -14.20 16.37
N LYS A 5 -4.97 -14.70 15.46
CA LYS A 5 -5.34 -15.39 14.20
C LYS A 5 -6.13 -14.56 13.18
N LYS A 6 -6.24 -13.24 13.34
CA LYS A 6 -6.89 -12.31 12.41
C LYS A 6 -5.99 -11.11 12.12
N PRO A 7 -4.95 -11.29 11.28
CA PRO A 7 -4.02 -10.21 10.97
C PRO A 7 -4.70 -9.11 10.13
N TYR A 8 -4.43 -7.86 10.48
CA TYR A 8 -4.93 -6.68 9.78
C TYR A 8 -3.79 -5.69 9.58
N TYR A 9 -3.44 -5.40 8.33
CA TYR A 9 -2.29 -4.59 7.97
C TYR A 9 -2.73 -3.25 7.40
N ARG A 10 -2.00 -2.18 7.75
CA ARG A 10 -2.16 -0.86 7.13
C ARG A 10 -1.05 -0.68 6.12
N ILE A 11 -1.38 -0.08 4.98
CA ILE A 11 -0.40 0.37 3.99
C ILE A 11 -0.19 1.85 4.26
N VAL A 12 0.99 2.19 4.74
CA VAL A 12 1.36 3.53 5.16
C VAL A 12 2.63 3.96 4.46
N VAL A 13 2.74 5.26 4.22
CA VAL A 13 3.99 5.90 3.83
C VAL A 13 4.66 6.37 5.10
N ALA A 14 5.90 5.94 5.31
CA ALA A 14 6.71 6.30 6.47
C ALA A 14 8.18 6.38 6.04
N ASP A 15 8.97 7.10 6.84
CA ASP A 15 10.42 7.10 6.67
C ASP A 15 11.01 5.72 7.00
N ALA A 16 12.03 5.30 6.24
CA ALA A 16 12.65 3.98 6.39
C ALA A 16 13.31 3.76 7.77
N ARG A 17 13.65 4.83 8.50
CA ARG A 17 14.25 4.77 9.83
C ARG A 17 13.20 4.70 10.94
N SER A 18 11.92 4.94 10.64
CA SER A 18 10.85 4.86 11.62
C SER A 18 10.59 3.42 12.06
N PRO A 19 10.24 3.19 13.35
CA PRO A 19 9.87 1.87 13.81
C PRO A 19 8.58 1.39 13.12
N ARG A 20 8.45 0.07 12.95
CA ARG A 20 7.39 -0.58 12.14
C ARG A 20 5.96 -0.17 12.50
N ASP A 21 5.66 0.01 13.79
CA ASP A 21 4.34 0.43 14.30
C ASP A 21 4.36 1.89 14.80
N GLY A 22 5.35 2.67 14.34
CA GLY A 22 5.60 4.03 14.80
C GLY A 22 4.86 5.10 14.01
N ARG A 23 5.47 6.29 13.99
CA ARG A 23 4.94 7.44 13.27
C ARG A 23 5.03 7.21 11.76
N PHE A 24 3.88 7.30 11.11
CA PHE A 24 3.75 7.32 9.65
C PHE A 24 3.35 8.72 9.17
N ILE A 25 3.61 9.00 7.90
CA ILE A 25 3.31 10.28 7.25
C ILE A 25 1.85 10.28 6.79
N GLU A 26 1.47 9.26 6.01
CA GLU A 26 0.11 9.12 5.48
C GLU A 26 -0.29 7.65 5.34
N GLN A 27 -1.55 7.33 5.64
CA GLN A 27 -2.13 6.03 5.32
C GLN A 27 -2.70 6.05 3.89
N VAL A 28 -2.22 5.14 3.05
CA VAL A 28 -2.59 5.04 1.63
C VAL A 28 -3.45 3.80 1.33
N GLY A 29 -3.58 2.88 2.28
CA GLY A 29 -4.45 1.72 2.13
C GLY A 29 -4.47 0.80 3.34
N ILE A 30 -5.16 -0.32 3.17
CA ILE A 30 -5.34 -1.40 4.13
C ILE A 30 -5.26 -2.75 3.41
N TYR A 31 -4.68 -3.73 4.09
CA TYR A 31 -4.60 -5.10 3.61
C TYR A 31 -5.11 -6.07 4.68
N HIS A 32 -6.13 -6.84 4.31
CA HIS A 32 -6.80 -7.81 5.15
C HIS A 32 -6.78 -9.19 4.46
N PRO A 33 -5.77 -10.04 4.76
CA PRO A 33 -5.60 -11.32 4.06
C PRO A 33 -6.76 -12.30 4.29
N ILE A 34 -7.42 -12.23 5.44
CA ILE A 34 -8.55 -13.12 5.79
C ILE A 34 -9.90 -12.63 5.25
N SER A 35 -9.93 -11.48 4.57
CA SER A 35 -11.14 -10.95 3.94
C SER A 35 -11.57 -11.83 2.76
N ILE A 36 -12.82 -11.68 2.35
CA ILE A 36 -13.38 -12.32 1.14
C ILE A 36 -12.48 -12.00 -0.05
N GLU A 37 -12.24 -12.98 -0.93
CA GLU A 37 -11.50 -12.75 -2.19
C GLU A 37 -12.09 -11.57 -2.95
N GLY A 38 -11.23 -10.64 -3.39
CA GLY A 38 -11.63 -9.38 -4.03
C GLY A 38 -11.84 -8.19 -3.08
N LYS A 39 -11.88 -8.39 -1.75
CA LYS A 39 -11.90 -7.30 -0.74
C LYS A 39 -10.72 -7.36 0.22
N GLN A 40 -9.65 -8.04 -0.18
CA GLN A 40 -8.46 -8.19 0.64
C GLN A 40 -7.60 -6.93 0.67
N LEU A 41 -7.68 -6.10 -0.38
CA LEU A 41 -6.89 -4.88 -0.52
C LEU A 41 -7.83 -3.71 -0.77
N SER A 42 -7.64 -2.62 -0.04
CA SER A 42 -8.28 -1.34 -0.33
C SER A 42 -7.24 -0.24 -0.22
N TYR A 43 -7.10 0.55 -1.27
CA TYR A 43 -6.06 1.57 -1.35
C TYR A 43 -6.53 2.73 -2.22
N ASP A 44 -5.94 3.90 -1.95
CA ASP A 44 -6.21 5.12 -2.69
C ASP A 44 -5.17 5.28 -3.80
N ARG A 45 -5.63 5.17 -5.06
CA ARG A 45 -4.75 5.22 -6.24
C ARG A 45 -4.07 6.57 -6.38
N GLU A 46 -4.79 7.65 -6.11
CA GLU A 46 -4.27 9.02 -6.28
C GLU A 46 -3.16 9.30 -5.27
N LYS A 47 -3.36 8.91 -4.01
CA LYS A 47 -2.33 9.03 -2.97
C LYS A 47 -1.10 8.20 -3.28
N ILE A 48 -1.27 6.94 -3.69
CA ILE A 48 -0.14 6.08 -4.05
C ILE A 48 0.62 6.68 -5.24
N LYS A 49 -0.06 7.10 -6.29
CA LYS A 49 0.58 7.75 -7.45
C LYS A 49 1.35 9.00 -7.05
N LYS A 50 0.77 9.86 -6.21
CA LYS A 50 1.43 11.06 -5.68
C LYS A 50 2.73 10.71 -4.96
N TRP A 51 2.68 9.76 -4.02
CA TRP A 51 3.88 9.38 -3.24
C TRP A 51 4.94 8.68 -4.08
N VAL A 52 4.54 7.84 -5.04
CA VAL A 52 5.48 7.21 -5.96
C VAL A 52 6.15 8.25 -6.85
N LEU A 53 5.43 9.26 -7.33
CA LEU A 53 5.99 10.41 -8.07
C LEU A 53 6.95 11.24 -7.22
N ASP A 54 6.67 11.38 -5.92
CA ASP A 54 7.52 12.07 -4.95
C ASP A 54 8.81 11.27 -4.61
N GLY A 55 8.90 10.01 -5.06
CA GLY A 55 10.06 9.14 -4.88
C GLY A 55 9.91 8.06 -3.81
N ALA A 56 8.70 7.84 -3.30
CA ALA A 56 8.44 6.76 -2.35
C ALA A 56 8.67 5.38 -3.00
N GLN A 57 9.42 4.52 -2.30
CA GLN A 57 9.69 3.15 -2.73
C GLN A 57 8.75 2.17 -2.02
N ALA A 58 7.94 1.45 -2.79
CA ALA A 58 7.08 0.40 -2.26
C ALA A 58 7.89 -0.85 -1.87
N THR A 59 7.52 -1.48 -0.76
CA THR A 59 8.11 -2.77 -0.35
C THR A 59 7.63 -3.91 -1.26
N ASP A 60 8.37 -5.02 -1.31
CA ASP A 60 8.06 -6.14 -2.22
C ASP A 60 6.63 -6.69 -2.06
N VAL A 61 6.16 -6.80 -0.80
CA VAL A 61 4.78 -7.25 -0.50
C VAL A 61 3.75 -6.26 -1.03
N VAL A 62 3.93 -4.96 -0.77
CA VAL A 62 3.03 -3.91 -1.26
C VAL A 62 3.02 -3.88 -2.79
N ARG A 63 4.19 -4.04 -3.43
CA ARG A 63 4.31 -4.12 -4.88
C ARG A 63 3.55 -5.31 -5.46
N LYS A 64 3.65 -6.49 -4.84
CA LYS A 64 2.89 -7.69 -5.25
C LYS A 64 1.38 -7.50 -5.09
N LEU A 65 0.94 -6.90 -3.98
CA LEU A 65 -0.48 -6.62 -3.73
C LEU A 65 -1.05 -5.66 -4.76
N LEU A 66 -0.34 -4.57 -5.05
CA LEU A 66 -0.77 -3.59 -6.05
C LEU A 66 -0.77 -4.17 -7.47
N ASN A 67 0.23 -4.97 -7.83
CA ASN A 67 0.26 -5.64 -9.14
C ASN A 67 -0.90 -6.63 -9.32
N LYS A 68 -1.33 -7.31 -8.23
CA LYS A 68 -2.52 -8.19 -8.26
C LYS A 68 -3.80 -7.40 -8.60
N GLU A 69 -3.88 -6.14 -8.18
CA GLU A 69 -4.98 -5.20 -8.50
C GLU A 69 -4.75 -4.43 -9.81
N ASN A 70 -3.88 -4.95 -10.69
CA ASN A 70 -3.50 -4.35 -11.97
C ASN A 70 -2.91 -2.93 -11.86
N PHE A 71 -2.40 -2.55 -10.69
CA PHE A 71 -1.66 -1.30 -10.50
C PHE A 71 -0.17 -1.53 -10.82
N ARG A 72 0.26 -1.01 -11.97
CA ARG A 72 1.65 -1.08 -12.42
C ARG A 72 2.31 0.28 -12.21
N PHE A 73 3.33 0.32 -11.36
CA PHE A 73 4.09 1.53 -11.06
C PHE A 73 4.60 2.20 -12.35
N ASP A 74 5.26 1.47 -13.24
CA ASP A 74 5.79 2.04 -14.50
C ASP A 74 4.69 2.66 -15.40
N ARG A 75 3.62 1.89 -15.67
CA ARG A 75 2.58 2.27 -16.62
C ARG A 75 1.61 3.32 -16.09
N ASP A 76 1.28 3.28 -14.80
CA ASP A 76 0.32 4.20 -14.18
C ASP A 76 0.93 5.60 -13.93
N LEU A 77 2.26 5.66 -13.75
CA LEU A 77 3.01 6.92 -13.65
C LEU A 77 3.09 7.66 -15.01
N LEU A 78 3.17 6.90 -16.11
CA LEU A 78 3.20 7.40 -17.49
C LEU A 78 1.82 7.79 -18.04
N ALA A 79 0.72 7.37 -17.41
CA ALA A 79 -0.64 7.75 -17.80
C ALA A 79 -0.97 9.20 -17.38
N LYS A 80 -0.18 10.14 -17.89
CA LYS A 80 -0.37 11.59 -17.76
C LYS A 80 -0.53 12.16 -19.17
N GLU A 81 -1.48 11.60 -19.92
CA GLU A 81 -1.94 12.08 -21.22
C GLU A 81 -3.46 11.91 -21.31
#